data_AF-A0A7H8SBN4-F1
#
_entry.id   AF-A0A7H8SBN4-F1
#
_cell.length_a   1.000
_cell.length_b   1.000
_cell.length_c   1.000
_cell.angle_alpha   90.00
_cell.angle_beta   90.00
_cell.angle_gamma   90.00
#
_symmetry.space_group_name_H-M   'P 1'
#
loop_
_entity.id
_entity.type
_entity.pdbx_description
1 polymer ?
#
loop_
_entity_poly.entity_id
_entity_poly.type
_entity_poly.pdbx_seq_one_letter_code
_entity_poly.pdbx_strand_id
1 'polypeptide(L)' 'MMEVHEKRKLLEAIDILIKHPAQADETTLGNAIGYFTKLVESTTGGQLTIVPVVK' A
#
# COMPACT_ATOMS: atom_id res chain seq x y z
N MET A 1 -12.60 -3.90 7.91
CA MET A 1 -12.71 -2.90 6.83
C MET A 1 -11.56 -1.93 6.98
N MET A 2 -10.94 -1.46 5.90
CA MET A 2 -9.81 -0.53 5.97
C MET A 2 -10.27 0.90 6.29
N GLU A 3 -9.62 1.53 7.27
CA GLU A 3 -9.98 2.86 7.76
C GLU A 3 -9.59 3.95 6.74
N VAL A 4 -10.31 5.07 6.74
CA VAL A 4 -10.07 6.17 5.77
C VAL A 4 -8.64 6.72 5.89
N HIS A 5 -8.09 6.80 7.11
CA HIS A 5 -6.71 7.27 7.31
C HIS A 5 -5.68 6.33 6.68
N GLU A 6 -5.95 5.02 6.59
CA GLU A 6 -5.06 4.05 5.95
C GLU A 6 -5.13 4.19 4.43
N LYS A 7 -6.33 4.46 3.89
CA LYS A 7 -6.50 4.72 2.45
C LYS A 7 -5.74 5.98 2.03
N ARG A 8 -5.72 7.02 2.87
CA ARG A 8 -4.92 8.23 2.61
C ARG A 8 -3.43 7.93 2.56
N LYS A 9 -2.91 7.16 3.52
CA LYS A 9 -1.50 6.73 3.51
C LYS A 9 -1.14 5.93 2.27
N LEU A 10 -2.04 5.06 1.78
CA LEU A 10 -1.84 4.37 0.52
C LEU A 10 -1.77 5.34 -0.67
N LEU A 11 -2.71 6.28 -0.75
CA LEU A 11 -2.74 7.27 -1.83
C LEU A 11 -1.49 8.17 -1.83
N GLU A 12 -1.04 8.62 -0.66
CA GLU A 12 0.19 9.40 -0.50
C GLU A 12 1.42 8.61 -0.97
N ALA A 13 1.53 7.35 -0.56
CA ALA A 13 2.63 6.49 -0.99
C ALA A 13 2.63 6.26 -2.50
N ILE A 14 1.46 6.01 -3.11
CA ILE A 14 1.33 5.88 -4.57
C ILE A 14 1.67 7.19 -5.28
N ASP A 15 1.26 8.33 -4.74
CA ASP A 15 1.55 9.64 -5.33
C ASP A 15 3.06 9.91 -5.38
N ILE A 16 3.78 9.63 -4.29
CA ILE A 16 5.24 9.73 -4.24
C ILE A 16 5.87 8.77 -5.26
N LEU A 17 5.47 7.50 -5.29
CA LEU A 17 6.05 6.51 -6.21
C LEU A 17 5.87 6.87 -7.69
N ILE A 18 4.76 7.51 -8.05
CA ILE A 18 4.43 7.84 -9.45
C ILE A 18 4.95 9.22 -9.85
N LYS A 19 4.75 10.24 -9.02
CA LYS A 19 5.05 11.64 -9.37
C LYS A 19 6.42 12.09 -8.88
N HIS A 20 6.90 11.53 -7.77
CA HIS A 20 8.13 11.95 -7.11
C HIS A 20 9.03 10.74 -6.76
N PRO A 21 9.34 9.83 -7.71
CA PRO A 21 10.03 8.58 -7.39
C PRO A 21 11.40 8.77 -6.75
N ALA A 22 12.08 9.89 -7.01
CA ALA A 22 13.36 10.24 -6.38
C ALA A 22 13.24 10.55 -4.87
N GLN A 23 12.02 10.80 -4.36
CA GLN A 23 11.73 11.01 -2.94
C GLN A 23 11.25 9.74 -2.25
N ALA A 24 11.04 8.65 -2.99
CA ALA A 24 10.60 7.40 -2.42
C ALA A 24 11.70 6.79 -1.53
N ASP A 25 11.30 6.38 -0.34
CA ASP A 25 12.15 5.70 0.64
C ASP A 25 11.52 4.37 1.06
N GLU A 26 12.19 3.67 1.99
CA GLU A 26 11.69 2.40 2.53
C GLU A 26 10.30 2.53 3.16
N THR A 27 10.01 3.67 3.80
CA THR A 27 8.69 3.94 4.39
C THR A 27 7.62 4.07 3.32
N THR A 28 7.92 4.76 2.21
CA THR A 28 7.03 4.91 1.06
C THR A 28 6.69 3.55 0.45
N LEU A 29 7.71 2.72 0.23
CA LEU A 29 7.54 1.36 -0.31
C LEU A 29 6.75 0.46 0.65
N GLY A 30 7.09 0.48 1.94
CA GLY A 30 6.41 -0.29 2.97
C GLY A 30 4.93 0.11 3.11
N ASN A 31 4.63 1.41 3.06
CA ASN A 31 3.26 1.91 3.09
C ASN A 31 2.48 1.48 1.84
N ALA A 32 3.07 1.61 0.65
CA ALA A 32 2.41 1.21 -0.59
C ALA A 32 2.07 -0.29 -0.58
N ILE A 33 3.05 -1.14 -0.26
CA ILE A 33 2.86 -2.60 -0.21
C ILE A 33 1.86 -2.98 0.88
N GLY A 34 2.10 -2.55 2.12
CA GLY A 34 1.30 -2.97 3.27
C GLY A 34 -0.15 -2.51 3.17
N TYR A 35 -0.39 -1.25 2.82
CA TYR A 35 -1.76 -0.75 2.68
C TYR A 35 -2.45 -1.27 1.42
N PHE A 36 -1.74 -1.57 0.34
CA PHE A 36 -2.34 -2.21 -0.84
C PHE A 36 -2.74 -3.66 -0.54
N THR A 37 -1.89 -4.44 0.15
CA THR A 37 -2.24 -5.78 0.64
C THR A 37 -3.51 -5.72 1.50
N LYS A 38 -3.55 -4.81 2.48
CA LYS A 38 -4.72 -4.64 3.35
C LYS A 38 -5.99 -4.23 2.59
N LEU A 39 -5.85 -3.37 1.56
CA LEU A 39 -6.97 -2.97 0.71
C LEU A 39 -7.55 -4.17 -0.04
N VAL A 40 -6.69 -4.99 -0.65
CA VAL A 40 -7.11 -6.17 -1.41
C VAL A 40 -7.78 -7.20 -0.51
N GLU A 41 -7.18 -7.51 0.64
CA GLU A 41 -7.78 -8.42 1.62
C GLU A 41 -9.14 -7.90 2.11
N SER A 42 -9.22 -6.62 2.48
CA SER A 42 -10.45 -6.02 2.98
C SER A 42 -11.55 -5.95 1.92
N THR A 43 -11.19 -5.75 0.65
CA THR A 43 -12.17 -5.61 -0.46
C THR A 43 -12.72 -6.97 -0.88
N THR A 44 -11.89 -8.01 -0.79
CA THR A 44 -12.27 -9.38 -1.19
C THR A 44 -12.79 -10.22 -0.04
N GLY A 45 -12.93 -9.65 1.16
CA GLY A 45 -13.30 -10.41 2.35
C GLY A 45 -12.31 -11.53 2.67
N GLY A 46 -11.03 -11.35 2.32
CA GLY A 46 -9.97 -12.34 2.51
C GLY A 46 -9.87 -13.42 1.43
N GLN A 47 -10.64 -13.34 0.34
CA GLN A 47 -10.50 -14.29 -0.78
C GLN A 47 -9.19 -14.10 -1.57
N LEU A 48 -8.63 -12.88 -1.55
CA LEU A 48 -7.31 -12.59 -2.12
C LEU A 48 -6.39 -12.03 -1.03
N THR A 49 -5.17 -12.54 -1.00
CA THR A 49 -4.08 -12.06 -0.15
C THR A 49 -2.85 -11.80 -1.01
N ILE A 50 -2.20 -10.66 -0.79
CA ILE A 50 -0.94 -10.31 -1.45
C ILE A 50 0.20 -10.55 -0.46
N VAL A 51 1.06 -11.50 -0.78
CA VAL A 51 2.26 -11.79 0.02
C VAL A 51 3.48 -11.20 -0.69
N PRO A 52 4.10 -10.15 -0.16
CA PRO A 52 5.36 -9.64 -0.71
C PRO A 52 6.46 -10.69 -0.48
N VAL A 53 7.17 -11.04 -1.57
CA VAL A 53 8.32 -11.94 -1.52
C VAL A 53 9.58 -11.09 -1.60
N VAL A 54 10.36 -11.06 -0.53
CA VAL A 54 11.71 -10.49 -0.53
C VAL A 54 12.68 -11.60 -0.93
N LYS A 55 13.43 -11.40 -2.01
CA LYS A 55 14.45 -12.34 -2.49
C LYS A 55 15.84 -11.87 -2.09
#